data_AF-A0A650ENS1-F1
#
_entry.id   AF-A0A650ENS1-F1
#
_cell.length_a   1.000
_cell.length_b   1.000
_cell.length_c   1.000
_cell.angle_alpha   90.00
_cell.angle_beta   90.00
_cell.angle_gamma   90.00
#
_symmetry.space_group_name_H-M   'P 1'
#
loop_
_entity.id
_entity.type
_entity.pdbx_description
1 polymer ?
#
loop_
_entity_poly.entity_id
_entity_poly.type
_entity_poly.pdbx_seq_one_letter_code
_entity_poly.pdbx_strand_id
1 'polypeptide(L)'
;MSDSVTRQFAAKIRNLFQTAKMTARNDDDSLKTETAYGRTIDNLNEAFPYGFKAKAESGELTILCAGGSLDAVKILPVENSNDAPELETGDVAVYSSGGNRVICRKNGSVETLADDGNIIVTASKGSVSITAGDGQTIYIGNGSESVCSLLCSLADDILAKFQTFGPPPQHNVHPTTVTAVNKWKAKVQQTFADKSEESDA
;
A
#
# COMPACT_ATOMS: atom_id res chain seq x y z
N MET A 1 43.34 -30.61 21.48
CA MET A 1 42.04 -30.85 20.83
C MET A 1 42.29 -31.72 19.61
N SER A 2 41.52 -32.78 19.38
CA SER A 2 41.65 -33.58 18.16
C SER A 2 41.13 -32.80 16.95
N ASP A 3 41.73 -33.01 15.77
CA ASP A 3 41.32 -32.35 14.51
C ASP A 3 39.82 -32.48 14.21
N SER A 4 39.19 -33.56 14.68
CA SER A 4 37.75 -33.80 14.57
C SER A 4 36.91 -32.73 15.29
N VAL A 5 37.29 -32.36 16.52
CA VAL A 5 36.57 -31.34 17.31
C VAL A 5 36.70 -29.97 16.65
N THR A 6 37.90 -29.63 16.19
CA THR A 6 38.16 -28.37 15.48
C THR A 6 37.32 -28.27 14.20
N ARG A 7 37.21 -29.36 13.42
CA ARG A 7 36.38 -29.41 12.21
C ARG A 7 34.88 -29.23 12.51
N GLN A 8 34.37 -29.90 13.55
CA GLN A 8 32.96 -29.77 13.94
C GLN A 8 32.64 -28.34 14.42
N PHE A 9 33.53 -27.75 15.22
CA PHE A 9 33.36 -26.39 15.70
C PHE A 9 33.41 -25.37 14.55
N ALA A 10 34.36 -25.52 13.63
CA ALA A 10 34.44 -24.69 12.43
C ALA A 10 33.19 -24.79 11.54
N ALA A 11 32.61 -26.00 11.42
CA ALA A 11 31.36 -26.19 10.69
C ALA A 11 30.18 -25.49 11.38
N LYS A 12 30.07 -25.58 12.70
CA LYS A 12 29.03 -24.86 13.46
C LYS A 12 29.15 -23.35 13.31
N ILE A 13 30.37 -22.81 13.41
CA ILE A 13 30.63 -21.37 13.19
C ILE A 13 30.19 -20.94 11.80
N ARG A 14 30.58 -21.69 10.76
CA ARG A 14 30.20 -21.39 9.37
C ARG A 14 28.68 -21.38 9.17
N ASN A 15 27.96 -22.21 9.93
CA ASN A 15 26.52 -22.31 9.80
C ASN A 15 25.74 -21.26 10.60
N LEU A 16 26.37 -20.47 11.48
CA LEU A 16 25.66 -19.48 12.29
C LEU A 16 24.89 -18.46 11.43
N PHE A 17 25.46 -18.06 10.30
CA PHE A 17 24.88 -17.14 9.33
C PHE A 17 25.01 -17.73 7.94
N GLN A 18 23.90 -17.87 7.22
CA GLN A 18 23.91 -18.32 5.83
C GLN A 18 23.02 -17.43 4.99
N THR A 19 23.43 -17.23 3.73
CA THR A 19 22.52 -16.75 2.70
C THR A 19 21.82 -17.94 2.05
N ALA A 20 20.59 -17.71 1.65
CA ALA A 20 19.79 -18.70 0.96
C ALA A 20 18.84 -18.02 -0.02
N LYS A 21 18.37 -18.77 -1.00
CA LYS A 21 17.37 -18.29 -1.97
C LYS A 21 16.02 -18.88 -1.61
N MET A 22 14.98 -18.06 -1.62
CA MET A 22 13.61 -18.57 -1.54
C MET A 22 13.31 -19.38 -2.81
N THR A 23 12.84 -20.61 -2.66
CA THR A 23 12.49 -21.49 -3.79
C THR A 23 10.99 -21.67 -3.94
N ALA A 24 10.26 -21.67 -2.82
CA ALA A 24 8.81 -21.70 -2.82
C ALA A 24 8.24 -21.17 -1.49
N ARG A 25 6.96 -20.81 -1.51
CA ARG A 25 6.12 -20.65 -0.32
C ARG A 25 5.12 -21.82 -0.30
N ASN A 26 4.98 -22.46 0.85
CA ASN A 26 4.04 -23.55 1.07
C ASN A 26 2.63 -23.01 1.33
N ASP A 27 1.63 -23.90 1.29
CA ASP A 27 0.22 -23.55 1.51
C ASP A 27 -0.06 -23.03 2.92
N ASP A 28 0.79 -23.36 3.90
CA ASP A 28 0.72 -22.88 5.29
C ASP A 28 1.48 -21.57 5.53
N ASP A 29 1.85 -20.86 4.45
CA ASP A 29 2.67 -19.64 4.42
C ASP A 29 4.14 -19.82 4.86
N SER A 30 4.58 -21.03 5.22
CA SER A 30 6.00 -21.28 5.49
C SER A 30 6.85 -21.26 4.21
N LEU A 31 8.16 -21.04 4.37
CA LEU A 31 9.10 -20.93 3.25
C LEU A 31 9.92 -22.20 3.06
N LYS A 32 10.11 -22.53 1.79
CA LYS A 32 11.13 -23.46 1.31
C LYS A 32 12.28 -22.68 0.70
N THR A 33 13.49 -23.07 1.06
CA THR A 33 14.71 -22.36 0.65
C THR A 33 15.82 -23.31 0.29
N GLU A 34 16.73 -22.84 -0.56
CA GLU A 34 18.00 -23.49 -0.85
C GLU A 34 19.14 -22.60 -0.35
N THR A 35 19.93 -23.14 0.57
CA THR A 35 21.15 -22.48 1.09
C THR A 35 22.21 -22.34 0.00
N ALA A 36 23.16 -21.42 0.18
CA ALA A 36 24.31 -21.27 -0.72
C ALA A 36 25.15 -22.55 -0.94
N TYR A 37 24.99 -23.57 -0.09
CA TYR A 37 25.66 -24.87 -0.20
C TYR A 37 24.78 -25.97 -0.82
N GLY A 38 23.66 -25.62 -1.45
CA GLY A 38 22.78 -26.56 -2.15
C GLY A 38 21.91 -27.42 -1.25
N ARG A 39 21.80 -27.07 0.04
CA ARG A 39 20.90 -27.76 0.98
C ARG A 39 19.53 -27.08 1.00
N THR A 40 18.49 -27.87 0.79
CA THR A 40 17.10 -27.44 0.95
C THR A 40 16.69 -27.49 2.43
N ILE A 41 16.00 -26.45 2.88
CA ILE A 41 15.34 -26.39 4.18
C ILE A 41 13.89 -25.97 3.95
N ASP A 42 12.97 -26.59 4.68
CA ASP A 42 11.53 -26.44 4.48
C ASP A 42 10.84 -26.07 5.79
N ASN A 43 9.57 -25.65 5.71
CA ASN A 43 8.74 -25.25 6.85
C ASN A 43 9.34 -24.11 7.68
N LEU A 44 9.97 -23.13 7.02
CA LEU A 44 10.60 -22.00 7.70
C LEU A 44 9.64 -20.83 7.90
N ASN A 45 9.64 -20.26 9.09
CA ASN A 45 8.82 -19.09 9.41
C ASN A 45 9.68 -17.83 9.41
N GLU A 46 9.21 -16.82 8.67
CA GLU A 46 9.83 -15.50 8.58
C GLU A 46 9.83 -14.80 9.94
N ALA A 47 10.93 -14.13 10.26
CA ALA A 47 11.07 -13.28 11.43
C ALA A 47 11.10 -11.81 10.98
N PHE A 48 10.35 -10.97 11.69
CA PHE A 48 10.28 -9.54 11.43
C PHE A 48 10.43 -8.74 12.73
N PRO A 49 10.97 -7.51 12.67
CA PRO A 49 10.83 -6.55 13.75
C PRO A 49 9.35 -6.31 14.08
N TYR A 50 9.05 -6.02 15.35
CA TYR A 50 7.68 -5.74 15.76
C TYR A 50 7.09 -4.56 14.97
N GLY A 51 5.88 -4.74 14.44
CA GLY A 51 5.20 -3.75 13.59
C GLY A 51 5.53 -3.84 12.10
N PHE A 52 6.46 -4.71 11.69
CA PHE A 52 6.80 -4.97 10.30
C PHE A 52 6.41 -6.39 9.90
N LYS A 53 5.92 -6.56 8.68
CA LYS A 53 5.68 -7.88 8.08
C LYS A 53 5.80 -7.74 6.57
N ALA A 54 6.52 -8.66 5.94
CA ALA A 54 6.51 -8.86 4.51
C ALA A 54 5.90 -10.23 4.19
N LYS A 55 5.39 -10.38 2.97
CA LYS A 55 5.02 -11.67 2.40
C LYS A 55 5.72 -11.79 1.06
N ALA A 56 7.03 -12.04 1.10
CA ALA A 56 7.85 -12.08 -0.10
C ALA A 56 7.41 -13.24 -1.02
N GLU A 57 7.34 -12.99 -2.33
CA GLU A 57 7.07 -14.02 -3.35
C GLU A 57 8.35 -14.67 -3.85
N SER A 58 9.46 -13.93 -3.80
CA SER A 58 10.80 -14.38 -4.16
C SER A 58 11.84 -13.52 -3.44
N GLY A 59 13.12 -13.87 -3.56
CA GLY A 59 14.22 -13.07 -3.02
C GLY A 59 15.28 -13.90 -2.31
N GLU A 60 16.16 -13.18 -1.62
CA GLU A 60 17.20 -13.75 -0.77
C GLU A 60 16.74 -13.83 0.69
N LEU A 61 17.33 -14.73 1.45
CA LEU A 61 17.07 -14.93 2.86
C LEU A 61 18.40 -14.90 3.61
N THR A 62 18.42 -14.23 4.75
CA THR A 62 19.46 -14.43 5.77
C THR A 62 18.95 -15.45 6.78
N ILE A 63 19.64 -16.59 6.89
CA ILE A 63 19.35 -17.66 7.85
C ILE A 63 20.26 -17.51 9.07
N LEU A 64 19.65 -17.45 10.23
CA LEU A 64 20.29 -17.43 11.54
C LEU A 64 20.11 -18.81 12.20
N CYS A 65 21.19 -19.55 12.41
CA CYS A 65 21.14 -20.90 12.96
C CYS A 65 21.63 -20.92 14.42
N ALA A 66 20.78 -21.29 15.37
CA ALA A 66 21.18 -21.40 16.77
C ALA A 66 22.25 -22.49 16.94
N GLY A 67 23.46 -22.10 17.40
CA GLY A 67 24.59 -23.01 17.57
C GLY A 67 25.08 -23.66 16.28
N GLY A 68 24.74 -23.10 15.12
CA GLY A 68 25.05 -23.66 13.79
C GLY A 68 24.16 -24.83 13.38
N SER A 69 23.03 -25.05 14.09
CA SER A 69 22.06 -26.10 13.76
C SER A 69 21.02 -25.61 12.74
N LEU A 70 20.87 -26.37 11.66
CA LEU A 70 19.86 -26.09 10.63
C LEU A 70 18.44 -26.51 11.04
N ASP A 71 18.29 -27.16 12.19
CA ASP A 71 16.98 -27.52 12.77
C ASP A 71 16.44 -26.40 13.69
N ALA A 72 17.27 -25.39 14.01
CA ALA A 72 16.92 -24.29 14.89
C ALA A 72 17.22 -22.96 14.22
N VAL A 73 16.37 -22.59 13.26
CA VAL A 73 16.61 -21.44 12.38
C VAL A 73 15.59 -20.33 12.54
N LYS A 74 16.06 -19.10 12.31
CA LYS A 74 15.24 -17.93 12.04
C LYS A 74 15.67 -17.35 10.70
N ILE A 75 14.71 -16.92 9.88
CA ILE A 75 15.00 -16.35 8.58
C ILE A 75 14.54 -14.91 8.53
N LEU A 76 15.34 -14.07 7.87
CA LEU A 76 15.02 -12.69 7.56
C LEU A 76 14.92 -12.61 6.02
N PRO A 77 13.74 -12.33 5.46
CA PRO A 77 13.62 -12.00 4.04
C PRO A 77 14.43 -10.76 3.73
N VAL A 78 15.19 -10.80 2.64
CA VAL A 78 16.02 -9.70 2.17
C VAL A 78 15.70 -9.47 0.70
N GLU A 79 15.21 -8.27 0.41
CA GLU A 79 15.07 -7.77 -0.95
C GLU A 79 16.42 -7.18 -1.40
N ASN A 80 16.74 -7.33 -2.69
CA ASN A 80 17.92 -6.69 -3.24
C ASN A 80 17.71 -5.16 -3.29
N SER A 81 18.76 -4.38 -3.06
CA SER A 81 18.71 -2.92 -3.14
C SER A 81 18.53 -2.39 -4.57
N ASN A 82 18.60 -3.22 -5.61
CA ASN A 82 18.43 -2.80 -6.99
C ASN A 82 17.07 -2.13 -7.25
N ASP A 83 16.02 -2.57 -6.54
CA ASP A 83 14.67 -2.01 -6.65
C ASP A 83 14.37 -0.99 -5.54
N ALA A 84 15.39 -0.61 -4.75
CA ALA A 84 15.23 0.40 -3.72
C ALA A 84 15.04 1.79 -4.36
N PRO A 85 14.15 2.63 -3.80
CA PRO A 85 14.01 4.00 -4.25
C PRO A 85 15.29 4.80 -4.00
N GLU A 86 15.53 5.82 -4.82
CA GLU A 86 16.60 6.79 -4.58
C GLU A 86 16.28 7.62 -3.33
N LEU A 87 17.23 7.63 -2.38
CA LEU A 87 17.11 8.31 -1.09
C LEU A 87 18.22 9.33 -0.91
N GLU A 88 17.86 10.49 -0.37
CA GLU A 88 18.85 11.46 0.11
C GLU A 88 19.36 11.07 1.50
N THR A 89 20.46 11.68 1.93
CA THR A 89 21.01 11.43 3.27
C THR A 89 20.02 11.85 4.36
N GLY A 90 19.53 10.85 5.10
CA GLY A 90 18.60 11.02 6.21
C GLY A 90 17.15 10.65 5.86
N ASP A 91 16.87 10.32 4.60
CA ASP A 91 15.57 9.77 4.21
C ASP A 91 15.40 8.33 4.71
N VAL A 92 14.16 7.92 4.91
CA VAL A 92 13.79 6.55 5.27
C VAL A 92 12.61 6.12 4.41
N ALA A 93 12.66 4.91 3.86
CA ALA A 93 11.59 4.38 3.04
C ALA A 93 11.12 2.99 3.49
N VAL A 94 9.83 2.73 3.26
CA VAL A 94 9.24 1.40 3.17
C VAL A 94 8.83 1.22 1.71
N TYR A 95 9.30 0.15 1.07
CA TYR A 95 9.09 -0.07 -0.36
C TYR A 95 8.89 -1.55 -0.69
N SER A 96 8.41 -1.82 -1.90
CA SER A 96 8.30 -3.16 -2.50
C SER A 96 8.90 -3.16 -3.91
N SER A 97 9.35 -4.31 -4.40
CA SER A 97 9.95 -4.45 -5.74
C SER A 97 8.99 -4.11 -6.90
N GLY A 98 7.68 -4.06 -6.64
CA GLY A 98 6.68 -3.54 -7.59
C GLY A 98 6.55 -2.01 -7.63
N GLY A 99 7.55 -1.25 -7.17
CA GLY A 99 7.61 0.22 -7.28
C GLY A 99 6.86 1.01 -6.19
N ASN A 100 5.91 0.38 -5.50
CA ASN A 100 5.15 1.01 -4.41
C ASN A 100 6.07 1.41 -3.25
N ARG A 101 5.90 2.63 -2.73
CA ARG A 101 6.76 3.17 -1.67
C ARG A 101 6.11 4.26 -0.82
N VAL A 102 6.58 4.33 0.43
CA VAL A 102 6.39 5.45 1.34
C VAL A 102 7.78 5.94 1.74
N ILE A 103 8.09 7.21 1.47
CA ILE A 103 9.36 7.84 1.80
C ILE A 103 9.11 8.97 2.80
N CYS A 104 9.72 8.88 3.97
CA CYS A 104 9.85 9.99 4.91
C CYS A 104 11.13 10.74 4.59
N ARG A 105 11.00 11.97 4.09
CA ARG A 105 12.14 12.81 3.73
C ARG A 105 12.70 13.54 4.93
N LYS A 106 14.00 13.78 4.93
CA LYS A 106 14.68 14.57 5.98
C LYS A 106 14.12 16.00 6.12
N ASN A 107 13.64 16.59 5.04
CA ASN A 107 13.04 17.93 5.05
C ASN A 107 11.64 17.97 5.70
N GLY A 108 11.11 16.82 6.14
CA GLY A 108 9.81 16.68 6.80
C GLY A 108 8.66 16.32 5.87
N SER A 109 8.86 16.21 4.55
CA SER A 109 7.82 15.72 3.64
C SER A 109 7.66 14.20 3.74
N VAL A 110 6.47 13.71 3.39
CA VAL A 110 6.19 12.29 3.21
C VAL A 110 5.65 12.09 1.80
N GLU A 111 6.31 11.23 1.04
CA GLU A 111 5.90 10.84 -0.31
C GLU A 111 5.29 9.45 -0.25
N THR A 112 4.10 9.27 -0.82
CA THR A 112 3.49 7.96 -1.02
C THR A 112 3.25 7.79 -2.49
N LEU A 113 3.74 6.68 -3.06
CA LEU A 113 3.57 6.35 -4.46
C LEU A 113 3.08 4.91 -4.60
N ALA A 114 2.11 4.75 -5.50
CA ALA A 114 1.66 3.47 -5.99
C ALA A 114 1.84 3.46 -7.52
N ASP A 115 2.85 2.75 -8.03
CA ASP A 115 3.25 2.84 -9.45
C ASP A 115 2.14 2.33 -10.39
N ASP A 116 1.52 1.19 -10.06
CA ASP A 116 0.45 0.56 -10.86
C ASP A 116 -0.92 0.57 -10.13
N GLY A 117 -1.05 1.37 -9.06
CA GLY A 117 -2.12 1.19 -8.09
C GLY A 117 -2.76 2.48 -7.57
N ASN A 118 -3.72 2.29 -6.67
CA ASN A 118 -4.41 3.36 -5.97
C ASN A 118 -3.85 3.52 -4.55
N ILE A 119 -3.73 4.76 -4.09
CA ILE A 119 -3.56 5.05 -2.66
C ILE A 119 -4.95 5.12 -2.03
N ILE A 120 -5.28 4.14 -1.19
CA ILE A 120 -6.58 4.09 -0.49
C ILE A 120 -6.39 4.55 0.95
N VAL A 121 -6.99 5.69 1.30
CA VAL A 121 -7.03 6.20 2.67
C VAL A 121 -8.45 6.03 3.22
N THR A 122 -8.61 5.19 4.24
CA THR A 122 -9.92 4.88 4.84
C THR A 122 -9.86 5.05 6.35
N ALA A 123 -10.90 5.66 6.92
CA ALA A 123 -11.12 5.67 8.36
C ALA A 123 -12.11 4.54 8.72
N SER A 124 -11.72 3.60 9.59
CA SER A 124 -12.61 2.52 10.04
C SER A 124 -13.80 3.04 10.86
N LYS A 125 -13.65 4.24 11.44
CA LYS A 125 -14.68 5.03 12.09
C LYS A 125 -14.37 6.51 11.86
N GLY A 126 -15.39 7.32 11.57
CA GLY A 126 -15.23 8.76 11.33
C GLY A 126 -14.94 9.12 9.87
N SER A 127 -14.33 10.28 9.64
CA SER A 127 -14.04 10.84 8.31
C SER A 127 -12.55 11.01 8.08
N VAL A 128 -12.11 10.86 6.83
CA VAL A 128 -10.79 11.32 6.38
C VAL A 128 -10.90 12.80 6.03
N SER A 129 -10.06 13.65 6.64
CA SER A 129 -9.96 15.08 6.32
C SER A 129 -8.57 15.40 5.79
N ILE A 130 -8.51 16.01 4.62
CA ILE A 130 -7.27 16.57 4.05
C ILE A 130 -7.39 18.09 4.14
N THR A 131 -6.49 18.71 4.89
CA THR A 131 -6.44 20.17 5.06
C THR A 131 -5.11 20.67 4.53
N ALA A 132 -5.18 21.62 3.60
CA ALA A 132 -4.03 22.38 3.16
C ALA A 132 -3.75 23.54 4.14
N GLY A 133 -2.48 23.78 4.46
CA GLY A 133 -2.07 24.99 5.21
C GLY A 133 -2.28 26.25 4.37
N ASP A 134 -2.14 27.42 4.99
CA ASP A 134 -2.32 28.71 4.31
C ASP A 134 -1.43 28.80 3.06
N GLY A 135 -2.05 29.12 1.92
CA GLY A 135 -1.36 29.22 0.63
C GLY A 135 -1.03 27.88 -0.04
N GLN A 136 -1.44 26.75 0.52
CA GLN A 136 -1.26 25.42 -0.10
C GLN A 136 -2.51 25.01 -0.89
N THR A 137 -2.31 24.22 -1.95
CA THR A 137 -3.39 23.75 -2.84
C THR A 137 -3.54 22.24 -2.72
N ILE A 138 -4.79 21.76 -2.65
CA ILE A 138 -5.10 20.34 -2.84
C ILE A 138 -5.34 20.13 -4.33
N TYR A 139 -4.42 19.44 -4.99
CA TYR A 139 -4.59 19.00 -6.38
C TYR A 139 -5.25 17.62 -6.39
N ILE A 140 -6.41 17.53 -7.04
CA ILE A 140 -7.06 16.27 -7.34
C ILE A 140 -6.91 16.05 -8.85
N GLY A 141 -5.96 15.20 -9.26
CA GLY A 141 -5.81 14.77 -10.65
C GLY A 141 -7.06 14.01 -11.12
N ASN A 142 -7.54 14.28 -12.34
CA ASN A 142 -8.89 13.88 -12.82
C ASN A 142 -10.04 14.31 -11.88
N GLY A 143 -9.80 15.31 -11.03
CA GLY A 143 -10.73 15.77 -10.00
C GLY A 143 -11.99 16.44 -10.53
N SER A 144 -12.02 16.90 -11.79
CA SER A 144 -13.24 17.41 -12.43
C SER A 144 -14.34 16.35 -12.44
N GLU A 145 -14.02 15.12 -12.83
CA GLU A 145 -14.98 14.01 -12.90
C GLU A 145 -15.42 13.55 -11.50
N SER A 146 -14.48 13.44 -10.56
CA SER A 146 -14.79 13.00 -9.19
C SER A 146 -15.62 14.06 -8.43
N VAL A 147 -15.30 15.34 -8.57
CA VAL A 147 -16.09 16.45 -7.99
C VAL A 147 -17.45 16.55 -8.69
N CYS A 148 -17.50 16.43 -10.02
CA CYS A 148 -18.75 16.39 -10.78
C CYS A 148 -19.64 15.23 -10.31
N SER A 149 -19.08 14.03 -10.14
CA SER A 149 -19.79 12.84 -9.65
C SER A 149 -20.32 13.04 -8.23
N LEU A 150 -19.53 13.61 -7.31
CA LEU A 150 -19.99 13.93 -5.95
C LEU A 150 -21.16 14.92 -5.95
N LEU A 151 -21.05 16.00 -6.73
CA LEU A 151 -22.10 17.01 -6.85
C LEU A 151 -23.37 16.44 -7.52
N CYS A 152 -23.21 15.58 -8.54
CA CYS A 152 -24.32 14.89 -9.19
C CYS A 152 -25.01 13.91 -8.25
N SER A 153 -24.25 13.15 -7.46
CA SER A 153 -24.79 12.21 -6.47
C SER A 153 -25.55 12.94 -5.36
N LEU A 154 -25.06 14.10 -4.91
CA LEU A 154 -25.78 14.97 -3.98
C LEU A 154 -27.12 15.45 -4.56
N ALA A 155 -27.15 15.80 -5.85
CA ALA A 155 -28.39 16.18 -6.53
C ALA A 155 -29.41 15.04 -6.52
N ASP A 156 -28.95 13.82 -6.82
CA ASP A 156 -29.79 12.62 -6.87
C ASP A 156 -30.35 12.27 -5.48
N ASP A 157 -29.54 12.37 -4.43
CA ASP A 157 -29.98 12.17 -3.05
C ASP A 157 -31.05 13.18 -2.61
N ILE A 158 -30.90 14.46 -3.01
CA ILE A 158 -31.91 15.50 -2.74
C ILE A 158 -33.22 15.16 -3.46
N LEU A 159 -33.15 14.76 -4.74
CA LEU A 159 -34.32 14.41 -5.54
C LEU A 159 -35.03 13.16 -4.99
N ALA A 160 -34.29 12.13 -4.57
CA ALA A 160 -34.85 10.93 -3.96
C ALA A 160 -35.57 11.23 -2.62
N LYS A 161 -35.03 12.15 -1.82
CA LYS A 161 -35.69 12.61 -0.57
C LYS A 161 -36.98 13.38 -0.85
N PHE A 162 -37.08 14.09 -1.97
CA PHE A 162 -38.32 14.74 -2.39
C PHE A 162 -39.42 13.74 -2.82
N GLN A 163 -39.04 12.51 -3.20
CA GLN A 163 -39.97 11.47 -3.66
C GLN A 163 -40.49 10.55 -2.53
N THR A 164 -39.91 10.60 -1.32
CA THR A 164 -40.15 9.60 -0.24
C THR A 164 -40.92 10.11 0.98
N PHE A 165 -41.54 11.31 0.94
CA PHE A 165 -42.38 11.76 2.06
C PHE A 165 -43.60 10.82 2.24
N GLY A 166 -43.80 10.33 3.48
CA GLY A 166 -44.71 9.25 3.89
C GLY A 166 -46.22 9.52 3.70
N PRO A 167 -47.13 8.79 4.39
CA PRO A 167 -48.56 8.81 4.04
C PRO A 167 -49.20 10.20 4.29
N PRO A 168 -50.33 10.51 3.61
CA PRO A 168 -50.88 11.86 3.46
C PRO A 168 -51.14 12.62 4.77
N PRO A 169 -51.09 13.98 4.75
CA PRO A 169 -50.87 14.83 3.58
C PRO A 169 -49.37 15.04 3.31
N GLN A 170 -48.92 14.52 2.17
CA GLN A 170 -47.56 14.73 1.68
C GLN A 170 -47.40 16.21 1.31
N HIS A 171 -46.40 16.88 1.90
CA HIS A 171 -45.93 18.13 1.35
C HIS A 171 -45.21 17.82 0.04
N ASN A 172 -45.96 17.80 -1.06
CA ASN A 172 -45.38 17.67 -2.39
C ASN A 172 -44.44 18.84 -2.61
N VAL A 173 -43.17 18.52 -2.84
CA VAL A 173 -42.17 19.51 -3.24
C VAL A 173 -42.65 20.12 -4.55
N HIS A 174 -42.66 21.45 -4.62
CA HIS A 174 -43.21 22.14 -5.78
C HIS A 174 -42.45 21.71 -7.05
N PRO A 175 -43.13 21.41 -8.17
CA PRO A 175 -42.48 20.91 -9.39
C PRO A 175 -41.32 21.79 -9.88
N THR A 176 -41.39 23.11 -9.67
CA THR A 176 -40.31 24.04 -10.02
C THR A 176 -39.01 23.79 -9.26
N THR A 177 -39.08 23.28 -8.02
CA THR A 177 -37.90 22.93 -7.22
C THR A 177 -37.20 21.71 -7.81
N VAL A 178 -37.95 20.71 -8.25
CA VAL A 178 -37.41 19.52 -8.95
C VAL A 178 -36.74 19.93 -10.25
N THR A 179 -37.38 20.81 -11.04
CA THR A 179 -36.80 21.35 -12.28
C THR A 179 -35.50 22.13 -12.00
N ALA A 180 -35.47 22.94 -10.94
CA ALA A 180 -34.29 23.73 -10.59
C ALA A 180 -33.09 22.86 -10.23
N VAL A 181 -33.29 21.79 -9.45
CA VAL A 181 -32.21 20.85 -9.07
C VAL A 181 -31.67 20.11 -10.30
N ASN A 182 -32.53 19.64 -11.19
CA ASN A 182 -32.11 19.01 -12.45
C ASN A 182 -31.33 19.98 -13.36
N LYS A 183 -31.77 21.24 -13.46
CA LYS A 183 -31.06 22.26 -14.23
C LYS A 183 -29.68 22.56 -13.63
N TRP A 184 -29.58 22.59 -12.31
CA TRP A 184 -28.30 22.75 -11.63
C TRP A 184 -27.36 21.56 -11.91
N LYS A 185 -27.84 20.32 -11.80
CA LYS A 185 -27.07 19.10 -12.12
C LYS A 185 -26.50 19.14 -13.55
N ALA A 186 -27.34 19.49 -14.54
CA ALA A 186 -26.91 19.59 -15.93
C ALA A 186 -25.83 20.67 -16.13
N LYS A 187 -25.96 21.82 -15.44
CA LYS A 187 -24.97 22.90 -15.50
C LYS A 187 -23.63 22.49 -14.87
N VAL A 188 -23.65 21.74 -13.77
CA VAL A 188 -22.45 21.16 -13.16
C VAL A 188 -21.74 20.27 -14.17
N GLN A 189 -22.45 19.32 -14.80
CA GLN A 189 -21.88 18.42 -15.79
C GLN A 189 -21.25 19.16 -16.98
N GLN A 190 -21.94 20.17 -17.52
CA GLN A 190 -21.42 20.99 -18.62
C GLN A 190 -20.14 21.74 -18.24
N THR A 191 -20.12 22.37 -17.05
CA THR A 191 -18.95 23.16 -16.59
C THR A 191 -17.70 22.30 -16.46
N PHE A 192 -17.85 21.02 -16.10
CA PHE A 192 -16.73 20.10 -15.98
C PHE A 192 -16.34 19.42 -17.31
N ALA A 193 -17.24 19.34 -18.30
CA ALA A 193 -16.95 18.85 -19.65
C ALA A 193 -16.23 19.90 -20.52
N ASP A 194 -16.66 21.16 -20.46
CA ASP A 194 -16.07 22.25 -21.25
C ASP A 194 -14.59 22.52 -20.86
N LYS A 195 -14.22 22.19 -19.61
CA LYS A 195 -12.85 22.38 -19.09
C LYS A 195 -11.86 21.27 -19.46
N SER A 196 -12.33 20.08 -19.81
CA SER A 196 -11.42 19.01 -20.28
C SER A 196 -10.95 19.23 -21.71
N GLU A 197 -11.72 19.94 -22.54
CA GLU A 197 -11.32 20.26 -23.93
C GLU A 197 -10.29 21.40 -24.00
N GLU A 198 -10.23 22.27 -22.98
CA GLU A 198 -9.31 23.41 -22.93
C GLU A 198 -7.89 23.04 -22.43
N SER A 199 -7.72 21.87 -21.80
CA SER A 199 -6.41 21.37 -21.32
C SER A 199 -5.62 20.53 -22.32
N ASP A 200 -6.25 20.12 -23.44
CA ASP A 200 -5.67 19.28 -24.49
C ASP A 200 -5.21 20.08 -25.74
N ALA A 201 -5.26 21.42 -25.67
CA ALA A 201 -4.85 22.36 -26.73
C ALA A 201 -3.62 23.21 -26.33
#